data_AF-A0A1T1GV39-F1
#
_entry.id   AF-A0A1T1GV39-F1
#
_cell.length_a   1.000
_cell.length_b   1.000
_cell.length_c   1.000
_cell.angle_alpha   90.00
_cell.angle_beta   90.00
_cell.angle_gamma   90.00
#
_symmetry.space_group_name_H-M   'P 1'
#
loop_
_entity.id
_entity.type
_entity.pdbx_description
1 polymer ?
#
loop_
_entity_poly.entity_id
_entity_poly.type
_entity_poly.pdbx_seq_one_letter_code
_entity_poly.pdbx_strand_id
1 'polypeptide(L)'
;MYKLYVFIFSVFTASVIHANVKEAVTPQLTQAEYNAQIQAYTEQINSTKAILDDPASTATGQQQTQAFCLRLNAYRQILEISQQNSALEMANLMRVASQHYLQQQQQGMQSSGLNESAFCSSPTK
;
A
#
# COMPACT_ATOMS: atom_id res chain seq x y z
N MET A 1 -4.57 -70.62 24.87
CA MET A 1 -5.31 -69.35 24.93
C MET A 1 -4.38 -68.27 25.46
N TYR A 2 -4.31 -67.14 24.73
CA TYR A 2 -3.59 -65.88 24.97
C TYR A 2 -2.09 -65.90 25.31
N LYS A 3 -1.26 -65.44 24.37
CA LYS A 3 -0.07 -64.64 24.71
C LYS A 3 -0.14 -63.31 23.96
N LEU A 4 -0.16 -62.27 24.80
CA LEU A 4 -0.49 -60.87 24.57
C LEU A 4 0.68 -60.19 23.83
N TYR A 5 0.44 -59.63 22.65
CA TYR A 5 1.40 -58.76 21.98
C TYR A 5 1.41 -57.39 22.66
N VAL A 6 2.51 -57.06 23.33
CA VAL A 6 2.73 -55.73 23.90
C VAL A 6 3.09 -54.78 22.75
N PHE A 7 2.10 -54.02 22.27
CA PHE A 7 2.35 -52.87 21.42
C PHE A 7 2.86 -51.72 22.28
N ILE A 8 4.15 -51.40 22.15
CA ILE A 8 4.75 -50.21 22.75
C ILE A 8 4.27 -49.01 21.92
N PHE A 9 3.18 -48.37 22.33
CA PHE A 9 2.79 -47.06 21.82
C PHE A 9 3.73 -46.01 22.42
N SER A 10 4.74 -45.58 21.67
CA SER A 10 5.49 -44.38 22.03
C SER A 10 4.58 -43.16 21.82
N VAL A 11 4.09 -42.61 22.92
CA VAL A 11 3.35 -41.34 22.90
C VAL A 11 4.35 -40.22 22.68
N PHE A 12 4.52 -39.80 21.42
CA PHE A 12 5.14 -38.52 21.12
C PHE A 12 4.12 -37.42 21.44
N THR A 13 4.21 -36.83 22.63
CA THR A 13 3.48 -35.61 22.95
C THR A 13 4.10 -34.46 22.15
N ALA A 14 3.54 -34.17 20.98
CA ALA A 14 3.83 -32.95 20.26
C ALA A 14 3.23 -31.77 21.04
N SER A 15 4.04 -31.11 21.86
CA SER A 15 3.69 -29.84 22.48
C SER A 15 3.54 -28.79 21.37
N VAL A 16 2.30 -28.50 20.98
CA VAL A 16 1.99 -27.37 20.09
C VAL A 16 2.26 -26.09 20.88
N ILE A 17 3.45 -25.52 20.66
CA ILE A 17 3.78 -24.18 21.13
C ILE A 17 2.86 -23.20 20.40
N HIS A 18 1.79 -22.78 21.07
CA HIS A 18 0.97 -21.66 20.63
C HIS A 18 1.84 -20.40 20.77
N ALA A 19 2.50 -20.00 19.69
CA ALA A 19 3.11 -18.69 19.60
C ALA A 19 1.98 -17.66 19.74
N ASN A 20 1.97 -16.92 20.86
CA ASN A 20 1.14 -15.74 21.02
C ASN A 20 1.62 -14.69 20.02
N VAL A 21 1.07 -14.72 18.81
CA VAL A 21 1.17 -13.61 17.86
C VAL A 21 0.40 -12.47 18.52
N LYS A 22 1.13 -11.56 19.16
CA LYS A 22 0.61 -10.22 19.39
C LYS A 22 0.47 -9.60 18.01
N GLU A 23 -0.68 -9.77 17.38
CA GLU A 23 -1.04 -8.93 16.25
C GLU A 23 -0.87 -7.49 16.74
N ALA A 24 0.05 -6.77 16.11
CA ALA A 24 0.10 -5.34 16.26
C ALA A 24 -1.23 -4.82 15.70
N VAL A 25 -2.20 -4.60 16.59
CA VAL A 25 -3.45 -3.93 16.24
C VAL A 25 -3.04 -2.49 15.95
N THR A 26 -2.71 -2.21 14.70
CA THR A 26 -2.68 -0.83 14.22
C THR A 26 -4.07 -0.27 14.51
N PRO A 27 -4.19 0.80 15.32
CA PRO A 27 -5.51 1.33 15.65
C PRO A 27 -6.21 1.70 14.34
N GLN A 28 -7.32 1.01 14.06
CA GLN A 28 -8.13 1.32 12.89
C GLN A 28 -8.70 2.72 13.05
N LEU A 29 -8.64 3.48 11.96
CA LEU A 29 -9.20 4.81 11.89
C LEU A 29 -10.70 4.76 12.10
N THR A 30 -11.25 5.80 12.70
CA THR A 30 -12.68 6.09 12.57
C THR A 30 -13.00 6.49 11.13
N GLN A 31 -14.28 6.42 10.74
CA GLN A 31 -14.72 6.87 9.41
C GLN A 31 -14.35 8.33 9.15
N ALA A 32 -14.43 9.20 10.16
CA ALA A 32 -14.10 10.62 10.03
C ALA A 32 -12.60 10.85 9.77
N GLU A 33 -11.73 10.14 10.50
CA GLU A 33 -10.27 10.22 10.30
C GLU A 33 -9.85 9.67 8.94
N TYR A 34 -10.44 8.54 8.53
CA TYR A 34 -10.21 7.97 7.21
C TYR A 34 -10.63 8.95 6.10
N ASN A 35 -11.83 9.52 6.18
CA ASN A 35 -12.31 10.51 5.21
C ASN A 35 -11.40 11.74 5.15
N ALA A 36 -10.95 12.24 6.30
CA ALA A 36 -10.04 13.38 6.36
C ALA A 36 -8.68 13.07 5.70
N GLN A 37 -8.12 11.89 5.92
CA GLN A 37 -6.87 11.48 5.28
C GLN A 37 -7.05 11.28 3.76
N ILE A 38 -8.13 10.62 3.33
CA ILE A 38 -8.46 10.48 1.90
C ILE A 38 -8.59 11.85 1.24
N GLN A 39 -9.26 12.81 1.90
CA GLN A 39 -9.37 14.16 1.40
C GLN A 39 -7.99 14.82 1.26
N ALA A 40 -7.13 14.74 2.28
CA ALA A 40 -5.79 15.32 2.22
C ALA A 40 -4.94 14.75 1.07
N TYR A 41 -4.97 13.43 0.84
CA TYR A 41 -4.27 12.82 -0.28
C TYR A 41 -4.90 13.18 -1.63
N THR A 42 -6.23 13.32 -1.69
CA THR A 42 -6.95 13.78 -2.89
C THR A 42 -6.56 15.21 -3.25
N GLU A 43 -6.41 16.10 -2.26
CA GLU A 43 -5.92 17.46 -2.46
C GLU A 43 -4.47 17.48 -2.97
N GLN A 44 -3.60 16.62 -2.44
CA GLN A 44 -2.25 16.44 -2.99
C GLN A 44 -2.29 16.02 -4.46
N ILE A 45 -3.11 15.02 -4.81
CA ILE A 45 -3.30 14.59 -6.20
C ILE A 45 -3.81 15.75 -7.06
N ASN A 46 -4.82 16.48 -6.60
CA ASN A 46 -5.39 17.59 -7.35
C ASN A 46 -4.38 18.74 -7.56
N SER A 47 -3.53 19.03 -6.58
CA SER A 47 -2.50 20.08 -6.72
C SER A 47 -1.48 19.80 -7.83
N THR A 48 -1.30 18.52 -8.20
CA THR A 48 -0.38 18.13 -9.28
C THR A 48 -0.99 18.22 -10.67
N LYS A 49 -2.33 18.37 -10.81
CA LYS A 49 -3.02 18.33 -12.10
C LYS A 49 -2.60 19.45 -13.06
N ALA A 50 -2.46 20.67 -12.55
CA ALA A 50 -2.00 21.81 -13.36
C ALA A 50 -0.55 21.65 -13.86
N ILE A 51 0.23 20.75 -13.25
CA ILE A 51 1.61 20.46 -13.64
C ILE A 51 1.68 19.30 -14.62
N LEU A 52 0.89 18.24 -14.39
CA LEU A 52 1.03 16.96 -15.09
C LEU A 52 0.00 16.75 -16.21
N ASP A 53 -1.20 17.32 -16.06
CA ASP A 53 -2.35 16.97 -16.90
C ASP A 53 -2.79 18.14 -17.79
N ASP A 54 -2.35 19.36 -17.50
CA ASP A 54 -2.63 20.54 -18.32
C ASP A 54 -1.66 20.58 -19.53
N PRO A 55 -2.16 20.47 -20.78
CA PRO A 55 -1.30 20.55 -21.96
C PRO A 55 -0.66 21.94 -22.16
N ALA A 56 -1.18 22.98 -21.51
CA ALA A 56 -0.61 24.33 -21.50
C ALA A 56 0.39 24.55 -20.36
N SER A 57 0.69 23.52 -19.55
CA SER A 57 1.63 23.64 -18.44
C SER A 57 3.00 24.09 -18.90
N THR A 58 3.53 25.15 -18.26
CA THR A 58 4.89 25.66 -18.49
C THR A 58 5.90 25.12 -17.48
N ALA A 59 5.52 24.09 -16.72
CA ALA A 59 6.36 23.49 -15.70
C ALA A 59 7.63 22.88 -16.29
N THR A 60 8.75 23.11 -15.61
CA THR A 60 10.03 22.47 -15.92
C THR A 60 9.97 20.95 -15.69
N GLY A 61 10.87 20.19 -16.33
CA GLY A 61 10.97 18.75 -16.10
C GLY A 61 11.21 18.38 -14.63
N GLN A 62 11.92 19.21 -13.87
CA GLN A 62 12.09 19.01 -12.42
C GLN A 62 10.77 19.16 -11.65
N GLN A 63 9.97 20.18 -11.98
CA GLN A 63 8.65 20.38 -11.36
C GLN A 63 7.68 19.25 -11.72
N GLN A 64 7.72 18.78 -12.97
CA GLN A 64 6.93 17.62 -13.40
C GLN A 64 7.37 16.36 -12.64
N THR A 65 8.66 16.11 -12.49
CA THR A 65 9.20 14.98 -11.71
C THR A 65 8.72 15.06 -10.26
N GLN A 66 8.83 16.23 -9.63
CA GLN A 66 8.38 16.43 -8.25
C GLN A 66 6.86 16.20 -8.10
N ALA A 67 6.06 16.75 -9.02
CA ALA A 67 4.61 16.58 -9.01
C ALA A 67 4.21 15.12 -9.24
N PHE A 68 4.90 14.42 -10.15
CA PHE A 68 4.68 13.01 -10.42
C PHE A 68 4.93 12.17 -9.16
N CYS A 69 6.08 12.37 -8.52
CA CYS A 69 6.45 11.63 -7.32
C CYS A 69 5.55 11.95 -6.12
N LEU A 70 5.09 13.19 -5.98
CA LEU A 70 4.08 13.58 -5.00
C LEU A 70 2.77 12.83 -5.22
N ARG A 71 2.26 12.83 -6.46
CA ARG A 71 1.02 12.12 -6.83
C ARG A 71 1.15 10.61 -6.57
N LEU A 72 2.28 10.03 -6.95
CA LEU A 72 2.54 8.61 -6.76
C LEU A 72 2.57 8.22 -5.29
N ASN A 73 3.20 9.04 -4.45
CA ASN A 73 3.19 8.84 -3.00
C ASN A 73 1.79 8.98 -2.40
N ALA A 74 0.99 9.96 -2.83
CA ALA A 74 -0.39 10.12 -2.35
C ALA A 74 -1.23 8.86 -2.62
N TYR A 75 -1.12 8.26 -3.81
CA TYR A 75 -1.80 6.99 -4.12
C TYR A 75 -1.27 5.81 -3.29
N ARG A 76 0.02 5.77 -2.93
CA ARG A 76 0.54 4.76 -1.99
C ARG A 76 -0.09 4.89 -0.63
N GLN A 77 -0.17 6.10 -0.11
CA GLN A 77 -0.79 6.34 1.19
C GLN A 77 -2.26 5.96 1.18
N ILE A 78 -3.02 6.32 0.13
CA ILE A 78 -4.41 5.89 -0.02
C ILE A 78 -4.49 4.36 -0.02
N LEU A 79 -3.66 3.68 -0.83
CA LEU A 79 -3.64 2.21 -0.87
C LEU A 79 -3.40 1.62 0.53
N GLU A 80 -2.40 2.11 1.26
CA GLU A 80 -2.04 1.65 2.59
C GLU A 80 -3.19 1.83 3.58
N ILE A 81 -3.73 3.05 3.72
CA ILE A 81 -4.78 3.32 4.70
C ILE A 81 -6.08 2.60 4.34
N SER A 82 -6.37 2.41 3.05
CA SER A 82 -7.54 1.65 2.60
C SER A 82 -7.40 0.14 2.84
N GLN A 83 -6.18 -0.40 2.81
CA GLN A 83 -5.93 -1.81 3.18
C GLN A 83 -6.08 -2.03 4.69
N GLN A 84 -5.51 -1.13 5.49
CA GLN A 84 -5.56 -1.20 6.96
C GLN A 84 -6.98 -0.98 7.52
N ASN A 85 -7.85 -0.27 6.78
CA ASN A 85 -9.18 0.11 7.22
C ASN A 85 -10.28 -0.43 6.30
N SER A 86 -10.12 -1.68 5.82
CA SER A 86 -11.01 -2.29 4.81
C SER A 86 -12.49 -2.38 5.19
N ALA A 87 -12.83 -2.27 6.48
CA ALA A 87 -14.20 -2.24 6.97
C ALA A 87 -14.89 -0.87 6.83
N LEU A 88 -14.14 0.20 6.56
CA LEU A 88 -14.69 1.55 6.41
C LEU A 88 -15.31 1.77 5.03
N GLU A 89 -16.23 2.73 4.96
CA GLU A 89 -16.86 3.14 3.72
C GLU A 89 -15.81 3.58 2.70
N MET A 90 -16.00 3.20 1.44
CA MET A 90 -15.11 3.52 0.32
C MET A 90 -13.68 2.94 0.42
N ALA A 91 -13.28 2.30 1.52
CA ALA A 91 -11.95 1.72 1.67
C ALA A 91 -11.61 0.76 0.53
N ASN A 92 -12.48 -0.19 0.25
CA ASN A 92 -12.23 -1.14 -0.84
C ASN A 92 -12.16 -0.45 -2.22
N LEU A 93 -12.99 0.57 -2.47
CA LEU A 93 -12.95 1.30 -3.74
C LEU A 93 -11.63 2.07 -3.89
N MET A 94 -11.24 2.81 -2.87
CA MET A 94 -10.01 3.60 -2.86
C MET A 94 -8.77 2.72 -2.96
N ARG A 95 -8.78 1.56 -2.32
CA ARG A 95 -7.76 0.51 -2.48
C ARG A 95 -7.61 0.10 -3.95
N VAL A 96 -8.70 -0.28 -4.60
CA VAL A 96 -8.69 -0.74 -6.00
C VAL A 96 -8.27 0.38 -6.95
N ALA A 97 -8.79 1.59 -6.77
CA ALA A 97 -8.44 2.75 -7.59
C ALA A 97 -6.95 3.09 -7.49
N SER A 98 -6.42 3.11 -6.27
CA SER A 98 -5.01 3.42 -6.01
C SER A 98 -4.10 2.32 -6.53
N GLN A 99 -4.46 1.06 -6.32
CA GLN A 99 -3.73 -0.08 -6.85
C GLN A 99 -3.66 -0.04 -8.37
N HIS A 100 -4.79 0.23 -9.04
CA HIS A 100 -4.84 0.35 -10.50
C HIS A 100 -3.94 1.48 -10.99
N TYR A 101 -4.03 2.68 -10.40
CA TYR A 101 -3.18 3.80 -10.76
C TYR A 101 -1.69 3.45 -10.62
N LEU A 102 -1.28 2.94 -9.46
CA LEU A 102 0.11 2.58 -9.18
C LEU A 102 0.66 1.55 -10.17
N GLN A 103 -0.16 0.53 -10.50
CA GLN A 103 0.22 -0.48 -11.50
C GLN A 103 0.42 0.12 -12.88
N GLN A 104 -0.47 1.01 -13.32
CA GLN A 104 -0.33 1.70 -14.61
C GLN A 104 0.93 2.55 -14.66
N GLN A 105 1.24 3.30 -13.60
CA GLN A 105 2.46 4.11 -13.55
C GLN A 105 3.72 3.24 -13.56
N GLN A 106 3.72 2.14 -12.80
CA GLN A 106 4.83 1.19 -12.80
C GLN A 106 5.09 0.61 -14.19
N GLN A 107 4.02 0.18 -14.88
CA GLN A 107 4.12 -0.36 -16.24
C GLN A 107 4.63 0.70 -17.22
N GLY A 108 4.11 1.93 -17.18
CA GLY A 108 4.53 3.02 -18.06
C GLY A 108 5.99 3.43 -17.88
N MET A 109 6.50 3.44 -16.64
CA MET A 109 7.92 3.68 -16.38
C MET A 109 8.79 2.53 -16.88
N GLN A 110 8.40 1.28 -16.60
CA GLN A 110 9.15 0.10 -17.05
C GLN A 110 9.24 0.02 -18.57
N SER A 111 8.14 0.31 -19.29
CA SER A 111 8.16 0.36 -20.76
C SER A 111 9.05 1.48 -21.30
N SER A 112 9.29 2.52 -20.50
CA SER A 112 10.18 3.64 -20.84
C SER A 112 11.62 3.42 -20.35
N GLY A 113 11.93 2.26 -19.78
CA GLY A 113 13.26 1.96 -19.21
C GLY A 113 13.57 2.74 -17.93
N LEU A 114 12.57 3.37 -17.30
CA LEU A 114 12.73 4.13 -16.06
C LEU A 114 12.50 3.24 -14.84
N ASN A 115 13.28 3.49 -13.80
CA ASN A 115 13.06 2.93 -12.47
C ASN A 115 12.51 4.03 -11.56
N GLU A 116 11.36 3.78 -10.94
CA GLU A 116 10.73 4.76 -10.07
C GLU A 116 11.61 5.23 -8.91
N SER A 117 12.29 4.30 -8.24
CA SER A 117 13.09 4.64 -7.06
C SER A 117 14.24 5.58 -7.42
N ALA A 118 14.80 5.42 -8.63
CA ALA A 118 15.81 6.33 -9.19
C ALA A 118 15.20 7.62 -9.73
N PHE A 119 13.97 7.56 -10.27
CA PHE A 119 13.26 8.71 -10.82
C PHE A 119 12.74 9.66 -9.72
N CYS A 120 12.24 9.09 -8.62
CA CYS A 120 11.67 9.80 -7.48
C CYS A 120 12.63 9.99 -6.30
N SER A 121 13.87 9.50 -6.40
CA SER A 121 14.92 9.92 -5.48
C SER A 121 15.26 11.39 -5.75
N SER A 122 14.78 12.28 -4.89
CA SER A 122 15.18 13.68 -4.90
C SER A 122 16.71 13.79 -4.81
N PRO A 123 17.34 14.72 -5.53
CA PRO A 123 18.67 15.19 -5.15
C PRO A 123 18.53 15.76 -3.73
N THR A 124 19.22 15.18 -2.75
CA THR A 124 19.49 15.87 -1.49
C THR A 124 20.12 17.21 -1.85
N LYS A 125 19.41 18.29 -1.50
CA LYS A 125 19.88 19.66 -1.67
C LYS A 125 21.12 19.92 -0.82
#